data_AF-R7Z819-F1
#
_entry.id   AF-R7Z819-F1
#
_cell.length_a   1.000
_cell.length_b   1.000
_cell.length_c   1.000
_cell.angle_alpha   90.00
_cell.angle_beta   90.00
_cell.angle_gamma   90.00
#
_symmetry.space_group_name_H-M   'P 1'
#
loop_
_entity.id
_entity.type
_entity.pdbx_description
1 polymer ?
#
loop_
_entity_poly.entity_id
_entity_poly.type
_entity_poly.pdbx_seq_one_letter_code
_entity_poly.pdbx_strand_id
1 'polypeptide(L)'
;MNEYQVMLFDFMNSLPLADNLKDELHKVVLSAQVQSVPDFITAKNVLFKIAMDIKEGVLTVASTLRAVFAGAYSKADERSSMKSSKSSYIEETTNRERPLPFYNWLNERDGRTELCIRPNLDNWLEW
;
A
#
# COMPACT_ATOMS: atom_id res chain seq x y z
N MET A 1 -28.08 -0.17 -16.78
CA MET A 1 -26.72 -0.38 -16.27
C MET A 1 -26.24 0.96 -15.74
N ASN A 2 -25.72 1.01 -14.51
CA ASN A 2 -25.26 2.27 -13.91
C ASN A 2 -23.97 2.75 -14.62
N GLU A 3 -23.69 4.06 -14.63
CA GLU A 3 -22.45 4.63 -15.20
C GLU A 3 -21.21 4.01 -14.54
N TYR A 4 -21.22 3.82 -13.21
CA TYR A 4 -20.13 3.14 -12.51
C TYR A 4 -19.95 1.67 -12.94
N GLN A 5 -21.03 0.98 -13.30
CA GLN A 5 -20.95 -0.39 -13.80
C GLN A 5 -20.37 -0.43 -15.22
N VAL A 6 -20.73 0.54 -16.06
CA VAL A 6 -20.13 0.69 -17.40
C VAL A 6 -18.64 0.99 -17.29
N MET A 7 -18.26 1.91 -16.39
CA MET A 7 -16.85 2.27 -16.16
C MET A 7 -16.04 1.09 -15.60
N LEU A 8 -16.62 0.28 -14.70
CA LEU A 8 -15.99 -0.96 -14.25
C LEU A 8 -15.83 -1.96 -15.39
N PHE A 9 -16.85 -2.10 -16.24
CA PHE A 9 -16.81 -3.01 -17.38
C PHE A 9 -15.70 -2.62 -18.38
N ASP A 10 -15.60 -1.34 -18.74
CA ASP A 10 -14.54 -0.84 -19.62
C ASP A 10 -13.16 -1.04 -18.99
N PHE A 11 -13.03 -0.80 -17.68
CA PHE A 11 -11.81 -1.10 -16.94
C PHE A 11 -11.44 -2.59 -17.05
N MET A 12 -12.38 -3.50 -16.89
CA MET A 12 -12.10 -4.94 -17.00
C MET A 12 -11.65 -5.36 -18.40
N ASN A 13 -12.26 -4.79 -19.45
CA ASN A 13 -11.87 -5.08 -20.83
C ASN A 13 -10.48 -4.54 -21.19
N SER A 14 -10.02 -3.49 -20.50
CA SER A 14 -8.67 -2.94 -20.69
C SER A 14 -7.56 -3.85 -20.13
N LEU A 15 -7.89 -4.80 -19.26
CA LEU A 15 -6.90 -5.67 -18.63
C LEU A 15 -6.49 -6.82 -19.58
N PRO A 16 -5.20 -7.19 -19.64
CA PRO A 16 -4.71 -8.30 -20.45
C PRO A 16 -5.00 -9.65 -19.76
N LEU A 17 -6.29 -9.97 -19.63
CA LEU A 17 -6.80 -11.21 -19.03
C LEU A 17 -7.32 -12.14 -20.13
N ALA A 18 -7.38 -13.43 -19.82
CA ALA A 18 -8.00 -14.42 -20.70
C ALA A 18 -9.52 -14.17 -20.81
N ASP A 19 -10.10 -14.44 -21.99
CA ASP A 19 -11.48 -14.05 -22.29
C ASP A 19 -12.52 -14.81 -21.43
N ASN A 20 -12.21 -16.05 -21.05
CA ASN A 20 -13.02 -16.81 -20.09
C ASN A 20 -13.16 -16.11 -18.72
N LEU A 21 -12.08 -15.45 -18.28
CA LEU A 21 -12.09 -14.71 -17.02
C LEU A 21 -12.86 -13.40 -17.18
N LYS A 22 -12.76 -12.74 -18.34
CA LYS A 22 -13.53 -11.52 -18.64
C LYS A 22 -15.03 -11.76 -18.57
N ASP A 23 -15.51 -12.89 -19.08
CA ASP A 23 -16.94 -13.26 -19.01
C ASP A 23 -17.41 -13.44 -17.56
N GLU A 24 -16.62 -14.10 -16.72
CA GLU A 24 -16.94 -14.24 -15.29
C GLU A 24 -16.89 -12.90 -14.57
N LEU A 25 -15.88 -12.07 -14.85
CA LEU A 25 -15.75 -10.73 -14.29
C LEU A 25 -16.91 -9.82 -14.70
N HIS A 26 -17.41 -9.94 -15.93
CA HIS A 26 -18.59 -9.21 -16.38
C HIS A 26 -19.83 -9.58 -15.56
N LYS A 27 -20.04 -10.88 -15.27
CA LYS A 27 -21.12 -11.33 -14.38
C LYS A 27 -20.97 -10.75 -12.97
N VAL A 28 -19.73 -10.63 -12.49
CA VAL A 28 -19.43 -9.97 -11.20
C VAL A 28 -19.82 -8.49 -11.23
N VAL A 29 -19.40 -7.75 -12.25
CA VAL A 29 -19.71 -6.31 -12.41
C VAL A 29 -21.22 -6.07 -12.46
N LEU A 30 -21.97 -6.89 -13.19
CA LEU A 30 -23.44 -6.81 -13.23
C LEU A 30 -24.08 -7.06 -11.86
N SER A 31 -23.45 -7.90 -11.04
CA SER A 31 -23.93 -8.19 -9.69
C SER A 31 -23.50 -7.19 -8.63
N ALA A 32 -22.48 -6.37 -8.91
CA ALA A 32 -22.00 -5.35 -8.00
C ALA A 32 -23.01 -4.19 -7.96
N GLN A 33 -23.68 -4.01 -6.82
CA GLN A 33 -24.57 -2.87 -6.58
C GLN A 33 -23.75 -1.63 -6.23
N VAL A 34 -23.03 -1.09 -7.21
CA VAL A 34 -22.21 0.12 -7.04
C VAL A 34 -23.09 1.35 -7.27
N GLN A 35 -23.39 2.09 -6.20
CA GLN A 35 -24.24 3.29 -6.27
C GLN A 35 -23.48 4.59 -5.99
N SER A 36 -22.29 4.50 -5.38
CA SER A 36 -21.50 5.67 -4.99
C SER A 36 -20.05 5.60 -5.51
N VAL A 37 -19.38 6.76 -5.55
CA VAL A 37 -17.95 6.87 -5.86
C VAL A 37 -17.05 6.03 -4.93
N PRO A 38 -17.21 6.04 -3.59
CA PRO A 38 -16.38 5.20 -2.72
C PRO A 38 -16.61 3.70 -2.95
N ASP A 39 -17.85 3.29 -3.24
CA ASP A 39 -18.15 1.89 -3.61
C ASP A 39 -17.43 1.52 -4.91
N PHE A 40 -17.45 2.41 -5.89
CA PHE A 40 -16.77 2.21 -7.17
C PHE A 40 -15.26 2.03 -6.98
N ILE A 41 -14.62 2.90 -6.18
CA ILE A 41 -13.18 2.81 -5.90
C ILE A 41 -12.86 1.48 -5.22
N THR A 42 -13.65 1.08 -4.24
CA THR A 42 -13.46 -0.16 -3.49
C THR A 42 -13.65 -1.38 -4.40
N ALA A 43 -14.72 -1.40 -5.19
CA ALA A 43 -14.99 -2.46 -6.16
C ALA A 43 -13.86 -2.58 -7.18
N LYS A 44 -13.41 -1.46 -7.78
CA LYS A 44 -12.31 -1.43 -8.74
C LYS A 44 -11.03 -2.03 -8.17
N ASN A 45 -10.66 -1.63 -6.95
CA ASN A 45 -9.43 -2.09 -6.31
C ASN A 45 -9.49 -3.59 -5.97
N VAL A 46 -10.63 -4.07 -5.47
CA VAL A 46 -10.84 -5.50 -5.17
C VAL A 46 -10.79 -6.33 -6.46
N LEU A 47 -11.49 -5.89 -7.51
CA LEU A 47 -11.48 -6.54 -8.83
C LEU A 47 -10.07 -6.61 -9.42
N PHE A 48 -9.34 -5.49 -9.40
CA PHE A 48 -7.98 -5.44 -9.92
C PHE A 48 -7.05 -6.38 -9.15
N LYS A 49 -7.16 -6.42 -7.82
CA LYS A 49 -6.35 -7.31 -7.00
C LYS A 49 -6.64 -8.78 -7.30
N ILE A 50 -7.92 -9.17 -7.37
CA ILE A 50 -8.30 -10.54 -7.72
C ILE A 50 -7.76 -10.91 -9.11
N ALA A 51 -7.89 -10.03 -10.10
CA ALA A 51 -7.37 -10.27 -11.44
C ALA A 51 -5.84 -10.46 -11.45
N MET A 52 -5.10 -9.66 -10.68
CA MET A 52 -3.65 -9.79 -10.53
C MET A 52 -3.26 -11.08 -9.80
N ASP A 53 -3.94 -11.42 -8.70
CA ASP A 53 -3.69 -12.66 -7.94
C ASP A 53 -3.94 -13.91 -8.80
N ILE A 54 -4.93 -13.87 -9.71
CA ILE A 54 -5.19 -14.93 -10.70
C ILE A 54 -4.07 -14.98 -11.74
N LYS A 55 -3.65 -13.84 -12.27
CA LYS A 55 -2.56 -13.75 -13.26
C LYS A 55 -1.23 -14.30 -12.70
N GLU A 56 -0.93 -14.00 -11.43
CA GLU A 56 0.26 -14.49 -10.74
C GLU A 56 0.13 -15.96 -10.30
N GLY A 57 -1.05 -16.56 -10.44
CA GLY A 57 -1.30 -17.95 -10.05
C GLY A 57 -1.42 -18.16 -8.54
N VAL A 58 -1.47 -17.08 -7.76
CA VAL A 58 -1.65 -17.10 -6.29
C VAL A 58 -3.07 -17.54 -5.94
N LEU A 59 -4.05 -17.10 -6.72
CA LEU A 59 -5.45 -17.45 -6.55
C LEU A 59 -5.90 -18.42 -7.65
N THR A 60 -6.11 -19.68 -7.28
CA THR A 60 -6.76 -20.66 -8.15
C THR A 60 -8.27 -20.59 -7.94
N VAL A 61 -9.00 -20.25 -9.01
CA VAL A 61 -10.46 -20.10 -9.00
C VAL A 61 -11.12 -21.48 -8.98
N ALA A 62 -11.10 -22.17 -7.82
CA ALA A 62 -11.83 -23.41 -7.60
C ALA A 62 -13.33 -23.17 -7.29
N SER A 63 -13.67 -21.95 -6.87
CA SER A 63 -15.03 -21.49 -6.55
C SER A 63 -15.47 -20.37 -7.51
N THR A 64 -16.77 -20.08 -7.61
CA THR A 64 -17.26 -19.01 -8.51
C THR A 64 -16.63 -17.66 -8.18
N LEU A 65 -16.10 -16.96 -9.19
CA LEU A 65 -15.42 -15.66 -9.05
C LEU A 65 -16.27 -14.61 -8.33
N ARG A 66 -17.59 -14.70 -8.51
CA ARG A 66 -18.59 -13.88 -7.83
C ARG A 66 -18.55 -14.01 -6.31
N ALA A 67 -18.40 -15.22 -5.79
CA ALA A 67 -18.31 -15.45 -4.35
C ALA A 67 -17.01 -14.87 -3.77
N VAL A 68 -15.90 -15.03 -4.50
CA VAL A 68 -14.61 -14.45 -4.13
C VAL A 68 -14.71 -12.92 -4.08
N PHE A 69 -15.27 -12.31 -5.12
CA PHE A 69 -15.47 -10.87 -5.15
C PHE A 69 -16.37 -10.39 -4.01
N ALA A 70 -17.54 -11.04 -3.81
CA ALA A 70 -18.46 -10.65 -2.75
C ALA A 70 -17.82 -10.71 -1.36
N GLY A 71 -17.06 -11.77 -1.07
CA GLY A 71 -16.32 -11.92 0.18
C GLY A 71 -15.18 -10.91 0.35
N ALA A 72 -14.44 -10.63 -0.72
CA ALA A 72 -13.36 -9.64 -0.69
C ALA A 72 -13.89 -8.21 -0.57
N TYR A 73 -15.01 -7.91 -1.24
CA TYR A 73 -15.69 -6.62 -1.20
C TYR A 73 -16.26 -6.33 0.20
N SER A 74 -16.99 -7.26 0.81
CA SER A 74 -17.48 -7.09 2.18
C SER A 74 -16.35 -6.89 3.19
N LYS A 75 -15.24 -7.62 3.04
CA LYS A 75 -14.04 -7.45 3.87
C LYS A 75 -13.35 -6.10 3.65
N ALA A 76 -13.38 -5.55 2.43
CA ALA A 76 -12.83 -4.24 2.16
C ALA A 76 -13.69 -3.14 2.79
N ASP A 77 -15.01 -3.28 2.74
CA ASP A 77 -15.97 -2.35 3.33
C ASP A 77 -15.94 -2.36 4.89
N GLU A 78 -15.82 -3.54 5.49
CA GLU A 78 -15.55 -3.68 6.93
C GLU A 78 -14.25 -2.95 7.35
N ARG A 79 -13.21 -2.98 6.50
CA ARG A 79 -11.94 -2.29 6.80
C ARG A 79 -12.04 -0.78 6.65
N SER A 80 -12.82 -0.25 5.71
CA SER A 80 -13.01 1.19 5.56
C SER A 80 -13.78 1.76 6.76
N SER A 81 -14.82 1.08 7.22
CA SER A 81 -15.59 1.53 8.40
C SER A 81 -14.74 1.54 9.67
N MET A 82 -13.91 0.52 9.88
CA MET A 82 -13.05 0.40 11.07
C MET A 82 -11.94 1.46 11.18
N LYS A 83 -11.48 2.02 10.05
CA LYS A 83 -10.50 3.12 10.03
C LYS A 83 -11.08 4.43 10.56
N SER A 84 -12.39 4.64 10.45
CA SER A 84 -13.04 5.86 10.98
C SER A 84 -13.10 5.86 12.52
N SER A 85 -13.18 4.68 13.15
CA SER A 85 -13.32 4.56 14.61
C SER A 85 -12.01 4.71 15.39
N LYS A 86 -10.86 4.67 14.70
CA LYS A 86 -9.53 4.98 15.25
C LYS A 86 -8.97 6.23 14.56
N SER A 87 -9.63 7.38 14.69
CA SER A 87 -8.85 8.61 14.63
C SER A 87 -7.97 8.61 15.89
N SER A 88 -6.70 8.26 15.75
CA SER A 88 -5.73 8.47 16.82
C SER A 88 -5.65 9.97 17.05
N TYR A 89 -6.38 10.46 18.05
CA TYR A 89 -6.12 11.76 18.64
C TYR A 89 -4.72 11.63 19.23
N ILE A 90 -3.71 12.09 18.49
CA ILE A 90 -2.37 12.23 19.04
C ILE A 90 -2.51 13.41 20.00
N GLU A 91 -2.74 13.13 21.28
CA GLU A 91 -2.41 14.10 22.32
C GLU A 91 -0.91 14.35 22.20
N GLU A 92 -0.58 15.55 21.74
CA GLU A 92 0.77 16.09 21.77
C GLU A 92 1.21 16.20 23.23
N THR A 93 1.74 15.10 23.76
CA THR A 93 2.31 15.08 25.11
C THR A 93 3.60 15.87 25.07
N THR A 94 3.51 17.11 25.55
CA THR A 94 4.61 18.06 25.67
C THR A 94 5.76 17.43 26.47
N ASN A 95 6.94 17.38 25.83
CA ASN A 95 8.28 17.43 26.40
C ASN A 95 8.61 16.50 27.59
N ARG A 96 9.14 15.32 27.30
CA ARG A 96 10.17 14.72 28.18
C ARG A 96 11.52 15.32 27.81
N GLU A 97 11.87 16.38 28.51
CA GLU A 97 13.19 17.03 28.51
C GLU A 97 14.29 16.02 28.89
N ARG A 98 14.87 15.36 27.90
CA ARG A 98 16.29 15.03 27.97
C ARG A 98 16.95 15.89 26.90
N PRO A 99 17.73 16.92 27.26
CA PRO A 99 18.49 17.64 26.26
C PRO A 99 19.50 16.64 25.69
N LEU A 100 19.21 16.11 24.50
CA LEU A 100 20.19 15.41 23.70
C LEU A 100 21.29 16.44 23.39
N PRO A 101 22.55 16.21 23.79
CA PRO A 101 23.62 17.12 23.44
C PRO A 101 23.74 17.10 21.92
N PHE A 102 23.29 18.17 21.28
CA PHE A 102 23.47 18.36 19.85
C PHE A 102 24.93 18.72 19.62
N TYR A 103 25.74 17.74 19.21
CA TYR A 103 27.11 17.98 18.77
C TYR A 103 27.08 18.83 17.51
N ASN A 104 27.45 20.10 17.66
CA ASN A 104 27.51 21.03 16.54
C ASN A 104 28.84 20.86 15.80
N TRP A 105 28.90 19.83 14.97
CA TRP A 105 30.03 19.45 14.12
C TRP A 105 30.53 20.56 13.17
N LEU A 106 29.76 21.63 12.99
CA LEU A 106 30.16 22.84 12.25
C LEU A 106 30.97 23.83 13.10
N ASN A 107 30.76 23.89 14.41
CA ASN A 107 31.44 24.83 15.32
C ASN A 107 32.73 24.24 15.94
N GLU A 108 32.85 22.92 16.02
CA GLU A 108 34.01 22.26 16.66
C GLU A 108 35.27 22.20 15.78
N ARG A 109 35.23 22.75 14.57
CA ARG A 109 36.39 22.72 13.64
C ARG A 109 37.41 23.84 13.86
N ASP A 110 37.12 24.86 14.67
CA ASP A 110 38.04 25.98 14.92
C ASP A 110 38.74 25.88 16.28
N GLY A 111 39.52 24.80 16.45
CA GLY A 111 40.59 24.71 17.43
C GLY A 111 41.93 24.61 16.69
N ARG A 112 42.66 25.72 16.65
CA ARG A 112 43.99 25.85 16.01
C ARG A 112 44.91 24.66 16.32
N THR A 113 45.45 24.06 15.27
CA THR A 113 46.79 23.44 15.14
C THR A 113 47.60 23.27 16.43
N GLU A 114 47.67 22.04 16.92
CA GLU A 114 48.92 21.49 17.47
C GLU A 114 49.45 20.44 16.48
N LEU A 115 50.43 20.88 15.70
CA LEU A 115 51.37 20.01 15.03
C LEU A 115 52.11 19.20 16.10
N CYS A 116 51.99 17.86 16.11
CA CYS A 116 53.14 16.96 16.22
C CYS A 116 52.75 15.46 16.21
N ILE A 117 53.49 14.74 15.36
CA ILE A 117 53.73 13.29 15.30
C ILE A 117 52.66 12.45 14.57
N ARG A 118 52.93 12.19 13.28
CA ARG A 118 52.33 11.09 12.49
C ARG A 118 52.66 9.72 13.13
N PRO A 119 51.70 8.82 13.32
CA PRO A 119 51.95 7.38 13.28
C PRO A 119 51.75 6.86 11.86
N ASN A 120 52.65 5.96 11.48
CA ASN A 120 52.81 5.36 10.16
C ASN A 120 51.56 4.56 9.71
N LEU A 121 51.23 4.61 8.41
CA LEU A 121 50.05 3.99 7.79
C LEU A 121 50.23 2.50 7.45
N ASP A 122 51.37 1.90 7.78
CA ASP A 122 51.75 0.55 7.32
C ASP A 122 51.12 -0.63 8.09
N ASN A 123 50.21 -0.40 9.04
CA ASN A 123 49.74 -1.46 9.97
C ASN A 123 48.27 -1.89 9.81
N TRP A 124 47.66 -1.66 8.64
CA TRP A 124 46.23 -1.97 8.41
C TRP A 124 45.94 -3.15 7.46
N LEU A 125 46.95 -3.94 7.06
CA LEU A 125 46.77 -5.09 6.14
C LEU A 125 47.31 -6.43 6.67
N GLU A 126 47.40 -6.62 7.98
CA GLU A 126 47.67 -7.94 8.58
C GLU A 126 46.63 -8.31 9.64
N TRP A 127 45.35 -8.42 9.28
CA TRP A 127 44.36 -9.22 10.01
C TRP A 127 43.45 -9.95 9.02
#